data_AF-A0A8J2KK67-F1
#
_entry.id   AF-A0A8J2KK67-F1
#
_cell.length_a   1.000
_cell.length_b   1.000
_cell.length_c   1.000
_cell.angle_alpha   90.00
_cell.angle_beta   90.00
_cell.angle_gamma   90.00
#
_symmetry.space_group_name_H-M   'P 1'
#
loop_
_entity.id
_entity.type
_entity.pdbx_description
1 polymer ?
#
loop_
_entity_poly.entity_id
_entity_poly.type
_entity_poly.pdbx_seq_one_letter_code
_entity_poly.pdbx_strand_id
1 'polypeptide(L)'
;DELLMLISQSRDDLSQRKEIIKTVVDSYIIMSDTRVGSKCTPTTVLLSIYCEIFEVPCLSQSKKHYQNLANMWTEEKPVDVYLQNIEEYLEKEKDICSAIFHETTIPKLTAAILNEFVREKSEFLLTSVPGLINSNDVTSLKKAFDLFMRLEDYSMSKFIEIFKNDFVQHGLEEVTKFHTAAVKKEIEGKMLPIHYVDTLVKACHYYDRIISTCFNNH
;
A
#
# COMPACT_ATOMS: atom_id res chain seq x y z
N ASP A 1 -21.18 -19.70 10.48
CA ASP A 1 -21.88 -18.41 10.56
C ASP A 1 -21.41 -17.53 11.71
N GLU A 2 -21.50 -17.96 12.97
CA GLU A 2 -21.06 -17.14 14.12
C GLU A 2 -19.56 -16.74 14.06
N LEU A 3 -18.70 -17.65 13.62
CA LEU A 3 -17.27 -17.38 13.39
C LEU A 3 -17.05 -16.38 12.23
N LEU A 4 -17.88 -16.43 11.18
CA LEU A 4 -17.83 -15.46 10.06
C LEU A 4 -18.35 -14.08 10.49
N MET A 5 -19.30 -14.02 11.42
CA MET A 5 -19.73 -12.76 12.04
C MET A 5 -18.65 -12.17 12.96
N LEU A 6 -17.94 -13.01 13.73
CA LEU A 6 -16.77 -12.56 14.49
C LEU A 6 -15.67 -12.00 13.57
N ILE A 7 -15.46 -12.61 12.40
CA ILE A 7 -14.55 -12.10 11.36
C ILE A 7 -15.04 -10.77 10.76
N SER A 8 -16.34 -10.45 10.80
CA SER A 8 -16.85 -9.20 10.24
C SER A 8 -16.84 -8.02 11.21
N GLN A 9 -16.98 -8.28 12.51
CA GLN A 9 -17.29 -7.27 13.53
C GLN A 9 -16.08 -6.60 14.15
N SER A 10 -15.04 -7.35 14.57
CA SER A 10 -13.84 -6.75 15.16
C SER A 10 -12.64 -7.70 15.11
N ARG A 11 -11.50 -7.17 14.66
CA ARG A 11 -10.21 -7.89 14.71
C ARG A 11 -9.66 -8.04 16.14
N ASP A 12 -10.08 -7.16 17.06
CA ASP A 12 -9.74 -7.26 18.47
C ASP A 12 -10.45 -8.46 19.14
N ASP A 13 -11.71 -8.74 18.74
CA ASP A 13 -12.47 -9.88 19.24
C ASP A 13 -11.92 -11.21 18.70
N LEU A 14 -11.41 -11.21 17.47
CA LEU A 14 -10.66 -12.32 16.87
C LEU A 14 -9.40 -12.64 17.67
N SER A 15 -8.64 -11.62 18.08
CA SER A 15 -7.44 -11.79 18.89
C SER A 15 -7.73 -12.36 20.27
N GLN A 16 -8.84 -11.93 20.90
CA GLN A 16 -9.26 -12.45 22.21
C GLN A 16 -9.71 -13.91 22.16
N ARG A 17 -10.33 -14.35 21.06
CA ARG A 17 -10.88 -15.71 20.90
C ARG A 17 -10.01 -16.63 20.03
N LYS A 18 -8.75 -16.25 19.79
CA LYS A 18 -7.84 -16.92 18.85
C LYS A 18 -7.74 -18.43 19.04
N GLU A 19 -7.72 -18.93 20.27
CA GLU A 19 -7.56 -20.37 20.57
C GLU A 19 -8.78 -21.19 20.14
N ILE A 20 -9.98 -20.65 20.38
CA ILE A 20 -11.25 -21.28 20.00
C ILE A 20 -11.36 -21.29 18.48
N ILE A 21 -11.07 -20.15 17.86
CA ILE A 21 -11.16 -20.00 16.40
C ILE A 21 -10.14 -20.91 15.72
N LYS A 22 -8.91 -20.97 16.23
CA LYS A 22 -7.88 -21.90 15.76
C LYS A 22 -8.35 -23.36 15.86
N THR A 23 -8.93 -23.76 16.98
CA THR A 23 -9.44 -25.14 17.15
C THR A 23 -10.50 -25.49 16.11
N VAL A 24 -11.40 -24.56 15.81
CA VAL A 24 -12.42 -24.73 14.77
C VAL A 24 -11.78 -24.82 13.39
N VAL A 25 -10.81 -23.95 13.09
CA VAL A 25 -10.05 -23.97 11.82
C VAL A 25 -9.30 -25.29 11.66
N ASP A 26 -8.57 -25.73 12.68
CA ASP A 26 -7.82 -26.98 12.68
C ASP A 26 -8.76 -28.18 12.47
N SER A 27 -9.99 -28.15 13.01
CA SER A 27 -11.02 -29.16 12.74
C SER A 27 -11.41 -29.21 11.27
N TYR A 28 -11.61 -28.07 10.60
CA TYR A 28 -11.87 -28.03 9.15
C TYR A 28 -10.70 -28.58 8.33
N ILE A 29 -9.47 -28.33 8.75
CA ILE A 29 -8.26 -28.87 8.11
C ILE A 29 -8.22 -30.40 8.28
N ILE A 30 -8.38 -30.90 9.51
CA ILE A 30 -8.39 -32.35 9.82
C ILE A 30 -9.53 -33.10 9.09
N MET A 31 -10.72 -32.49 9.01
CA MET A 31 -11.85 -33.04 8.25
C MET A 31 -11.58 -33.10 6.75
N SER A 32 -10.76 -32.17 6.24
CA SER A 32 -10.34 -32.18 4.83
C SER A 32 -9.34 -33.31 4.57
N ASP A 33 -8.40 -33.55 5.50
CA ASP A 33 -7.39 -34.61 5.40
C ASP A 33 -7.99 -36.03 5.50
N THR A 34 -9.01 -36.21 6.34
CA THR A 34 -9.62 -37.53 6.63
C THR A 34 -10.52 -38.09 5.52
N ARG A 35 -10.89 -37.28 4.51
CA ARG A 35 -11.67 -37.75 3.35
C ARG A 35 -10.83 -38.33 2.21
N VAL A 36 -9.49 -38.21 2.27
CA VAL A 36 -8.59 -38.72 1.23
C VAL A 36 -8.18 -40.15 1.57
N GLY A 37 -9.11 -41.10 1.40
CA GLY A 37 -8.73 -42.49 1.20
C GLY A 37 -8.21 -42.68 -0.22
N SER A 38 -6.96 -43.15 -0.35
CA SER A 38 -6.32 -43.62 -1.59
C SER A 38 -5.54 -42.58 -2.42
N LYS A 39 -4.21 -42.76 -2.40
CA LYS A 39 -3.20 -42.42 -3.43
C LYS A 39 -3.44 -41.13 -4.25
N CYS A 40 -2.96 -39.98 -3.77
CA CYS A 40 -2.53 -38.83 -4.60
C CYS A 40 -1.71 -37.85 -3.73
N THR A 41 -0.75 -37.13 -4.30
CA THR A 41 0.02 -36.04 -3.65
C THR A 41 0.10 -34.81 -4.58
N PRO A 42 0.40 -33.60 -4.07
CA PRO A 42 0.19 -33.09 -2.71
C PRO A 42 -0.56 -31.73 -2.67
N THR A 43 -1.16 -31.43 -1.52
CA THR A 43 -1.64 -30.12 -1.06
C THR A 43 -3.02 -29.62 -1.51
N THR A 44 -3.39 -29.60 -2.80
CA THR A 44 -4.66 -28.95 -3.20
C THR A 44 -5.93 -29.77 -2.96
N VAL A 45 -5.85 -31.10 -2.99
CA VAL A 45 -7.00 -31.99 -2.73
C VAL A 45 -7.27 -32.18 -1.23
N LEU A 46 -6.24 -31.97 -0.40
CA LEU A 46 -6.25 -32.20 1.05
C LEU A 46 -6.97 -31.10 1.85
N LEU A 47 -7.29 -29.95 1.25
CA LEU A 47 -7.90 -28.80 1.93
C LEU A 47 -9.29 -28.41 1.36
N SER A 48 -9.94 -29.27 0.58
CA SER A 48 -11.17 -28.91 -0.14
C SER A 48 -12.28 -28.36 0.76
N ILE A 49 -12.55 -29.01 1.91
CA ILE A 49 -13.55 -28.56 2.88
C ILE A 49 -13.14 -27.24 3.52
N TYR A 50 -11.87 -27.10 3.91
CA TYR A 50 -11.33 -25.85 4.45
C TYR A 50 -11.48 -24.69 3.44
N CYS A 51 -11.05 -24.90 2.19
CA CYS A 51 -11.11 -23.89 1.13
C CYS A 51 -12.56 -23.48 0.82
N GLU A 52 -13.45 -24.44 0.58
CA GLU A 52 -14.82 -24.16 0.12
C GLU A 52 -15.74 -23.65 1.23
N ILE A 53 -15.70 -24.26 2.42
CA ILE A 53 -16.67 -23.99 3.49
C ILE A 53 -16.17 -22.87 4.41
N PHE A 54 -14.86 -22.71 4.57
CA PHE A 54 -14.29 -21.76 5.51
C PHE A 54 -13.58 -20.59 4.83
N GLU A 55 -12.57 -20.88 4.00
CA GLU A 55 -11.68 -19.87 3.44
C GLU A 55 -12.41 -18.90 2.52
N VAL A 56 -13.23 -19.40 1.58
CA VAL A 56 -13.97 -18.56 0.63
C VAL A 56 -14.95 -17.61 1.34
N PRO A 57 -15.82 -18.05 2.26
CA PRO A 57 -16.66 -17.14 3.03
C PRO A 57 -15.87 -16.17 3.91
N CYS A 58 -14.77 -16.63 4.52
CA CYS A 58 -13.89 -15.80 5.34
C CYS A 58 -13.25 -14.66 4.53
N LEU A 59 -12.73 -14.95 3.34
CA LEU A 59 -12.16 -13.96 2.43
C LEU A 59 -13.21 -12.96 1.96
N SER A 60 -14.41 -13.44 1.59
CA SER A 60 -15.51 -12.58 1.17
C SER A 60 -15.92 -11.60 2.26
N GLN A 61 -16.04 -12.08 3.48
CA GLN A 61 -16.42 -11.24 4.62
C GLN A 61 -15.31 -10.27 5.04
N SER A 62 -14.05 -10.73 5.01
CA SER A 62 -12.88 -9.90 5.29
C SER A 62 -12.73 -8.80 4.25
N LYS A 63 -12.96 -9.09 2.96
CA LYS A 63 -12.95 -8.08 1.89
C LYS A 63 -13.95 -6.95 2.16
N LYS A 64 -15.18 -7.27 2.55
CA LYS A 64 -16.19 -6.26 2.91
C LYS A 64 -15.75 -5.41 4.12
N HIS A 65 -15.13 -6.05 5.12
CA HIS A 65 -14.59 -5.34 6.27
C HIS A 65 -13.48 -4.37 5.85
N TYR A 66 -12.52 -4.81 5.06
CA TYR A 66 -11.43 -3.97 4.54
C TYR A 66 -11.95 -2.82 3.68
N GLN A 67 -12.94 -3.07 2.83
CA GLN A 67 -13.56 -2.02 2.01
C GLN A 67 -14.19 -0.93 2.88
N ASN A 68 -14.97 -1.30 3.89
CA ASN A 68 -15.59 -0.35 4.81
C ASN A 68 -14.53 0.43 5.62
N LEU A 69 -13.50 -0.27 6.09
CA LEU A 69 -12.42 0.33 6.87
C LEU A 69 -11.58 1.30 6.02
N ALA A 70 -11.28 0.92 4.78
CA ALA A 70 -10.57 1.78 3.83
C ALA A 70 -11.37 3.05 3.51
N ASN A 71 -12.69 2.94 3.27
CA ASN A 71 -13.57 4.10 3.05
C ASN A 71 -13.53 5.05 4.24
N MET A 72 -13.74 4.52 5.45
CA MET A 72 -13.71 5.31 6.69
C MET A 72 -12.37 6.03 6.88
N TRP A 73 -11.25 5.34 6.65
CA TRP A 73 -9.92 5.95 6.80
C TRP A 73 -9.63 7.01 5.74
N THR A 74 -10.11 6.85 4.51
CA THR A 74 -9.94 7.88 3.48
C THR A 74 -10.75 9.15 3.74
N GLU A 75 -11.85 9.05 4.49
CA GLU A 75 -12.69 10.20 4.85
C GLU A 75 -12.16 10.94 6.09
N GLU A 76 -11.63 10.22 7.07
CA GLU A 76 -11.28 10.78 8.38
C GLU A 76 -9.80 11.18 8.51
N LYS A 77 -8.90 10.55 7.76
CA LYS A 77 -7.45 10.61 8.04
C LYS A 77 -6.68 11.28 6.92
N PRO A 78 -5.65 12.08 7.26
CA PRO A 78 -4.72 12.59 6.26
C PRO A 78 -3.88 11.44 5.68
N VAL A 79 -3.33 11.65 4.48
CA VAL A 79 -2.69 10.60 3.67
C VAL A 79 -1.46 9.96 4.36
N ASP A 80 -0.68 10.74 5.09
CA ASP A 80 0.49 10.29 5.85
C ASP A 80 0.09 9.29 6.94
N VAL A 81 -0.97 9.62 7.70
CA VAL A 81 -1.55 8.74 8.72
C VAL A 81 -2.23 7.53 8.08
N TYR A 82 -2.88 7.70 6.93
CA TYR A 82 -3.47 6.60 6.16
C TYR A 82 -2.41 5.56 5.75
N LEU A 83 -1.31 6.01 5.14
CA LEU A 83 -0.19 5.16 4.69
C LEU A 83 0.49 4.44 5.85
N GLN A 84 0.70 5.13 6.98
CA GLN A 84 1.24 4.49 8.18
C GLN A 84 0.32 3.41 8.71
N ASN A 85 -0.98 3.70 8.81
CA ASN A 85 -1.94 2.73 9.33
C ASN A 85 -2.04 1.49 8.45
N ILE A 86 -1.88 1.59 7.12
CA ILE A 86 -1.87 0.42 6.24
C ILE A 86 -0.71 -0.52 6.56
N GLU A 87 0.52 -0.01 6.67
CA GLU A 87 1.69 -0.86 6.98
C GLU A 87 1.56 -1.52 8.36
N GLU A 88 1.15 -0.76 9.38
CA GLU A 88 0.92 -1.32 10.71
C GLU A 88 -0.20 -2.36 10.72
N TYR A 89 -1.26 -2.11 9.95
CA TYR A 89 -2.40 -3.02 9.86
C TYR A 89 -2.07 -4.29 9.08
N LEU A 90 -1.27 -4.21 8.02
CA LEU A 90 -0.79 -5.36 7.28
C LEU A 90 0.03 -6.30 8.17
N GLU A 91 0.94 -5.75 8.99
CA GLU A 91 1.74 -6.57 9.90
C GLU A 91 0.91 -7.19 11.02
N LYS A 92 0.02 -6.40 11.65
CA LYS A 92 -0.90 -6.90 12.68
C LYS A 92 -1.82 -7.99 12.14
N GLU A 93 -2.41 -7.77 10.96
CA GLU A 93 -3.30 -8.75 10.36
C GLU A 93 -2.53 -10.03 10.02
N LYS A 94 -1.32 -9.92 9.47
CA LYS A 94 -0.47 -11.06 9.17
C LYS A 94 -0.14 -11.87 10.43
N ASP A 95 0.21 -11.22 11.53
CA ASP A 95 0.48 -11.88 12.81
C ASP A 95 -0.75 -12.62 13.32
N ILE A 96 -1.90 -11.96 13.38
CA ILE A 96 -3.17 -12.57 13.83
C ILE A 96 -3.56 -13.74 12.92
N CYS A 97 -3.50 -13.54 11.61
CA CYS A 97 -3.88 -14.56 10.63
C CYS A 97 -2.95 -15.76 10.66
N SER A 98 -1.64 -15.56 10.85
CA SER A 98 -0.67 -16.66 10.94
C SER A 98 -0.91 -17.56 12.16
N ALA A 99 -1.48 -16.99 13.23
CA ALA A 99 -1.81 -17.75 14.43
C ALA A 99 -3.12 -18.54 14.30
N ILE A 100 -4.03 -18.16 13.40
CA ILE A 100 -5.40 -18.66 13.35
C ILE A 100 -5.68 -19.49 12.09
N PHE A 101 -5.20 -19.05 10.94
CA PHE A 101 -5.54 -19.62 9.63
C PHE A 101 -4.44 -20.51 9.08
N HIS A 102 -4.77 -21.27 8.05
CA HIS A 102 -3.80 -22.03 7.29
C HIS A 102 -2.88 -21.08 6.51
N GLU A 103 -1.61 -21.47 6.32
CA GLU A 103 -0.59 -20.66 5.64
C GLU A 103 -0.99 -20.22 4.22
N THR A 104 -1.83 -21.01 3.55
CA THR A 104 -2.35 -20.70 2.19
C THR A 104 -3.31 -19.53 2.14
N THR A 105 -3.93 -19.18 3.27
CA THR A 105 -4.93 -18.11 3.36
C THR A 105 -4.31 -16.75 3.59
N ILE A 106 -3.15 -16.71 4.26
CA ILE A 106 -2.39 -15.48 4.55
C ILE A 106 -2.12 -14.66 3.28
N PRO A 107 -1.51 -15.20 2.20
CA PRO A 107 -1.23 -14.42 0.99
C PRO A 107 -2.51 -13.90 0.31
N LYS A 108 -3.63 -14.63 0.40
CA LYS A 108 -4.92 -14.21 -0.16
C LYS A 108 -5.52 -13.04 0.62
N LEU A 109 -5.41 -13.05 1.95
CA LEU A 109 -5.83 -11.93 2.80
C LEU A 109 -4.96 -10.69 2.58
N THR A 110 -3.63 -10.86 2.51
CA THR A 110 -2.71 -9.76 2.19
C THR A 110 -3.04 -9.13 0.84
N ALA A 111 -3.29 -9.94 -0.19
CA ALA A 111 -3.71 -9.44 -1.50
C ALA A 111 -5.06 -8.70 -1.44
N ALA A 112 -6.02 -9.18 -0.65
CA ALA A 112 -7.30 -8.49 -0.46
C ALA A 112 -7.13 -7.13 0.24
N ILE A 113 -6.26 -7.02 1.25
CA ILE A 113 -5.95 -5.74 1.90
C ILE A 113 -5.31 -4.77 0.91
N LEU A 114 -4.28 -5.21 0.19
CA LEU A 114 -3.61 -4.36 -0.81
C LEU A 114 -4.60 -3.91 -1.89
N ASN A 115 -5.52 -4.78 -2.31
CA ASN A 115 -6.58 -4.41 -3.24
C ASN A 115 -7.46 -3.27 -2.70
N GLU A 116 -8.08 -3.47 -1.54
CA GLU A 116 -9.06 -2.52 -1.01
C GLU A 116 -8.42 -1.22 -0.50
N PHE A 117 -7.25 -1.28 0.14
CA PHE A 117 -6.60 -0.10 0.74
C PHE A 117 -5.71 0.68 -0.24
N VAL A 118 -5.15 0.03 -1.26
CA VAL A 118 -4.19 0.67 -2.16
C VAL A 118 -4.74 0.76 -3.58
N ARG A 119 -5.22 -0.35 -4.15
CA ARG A 119 -5.68 -0.35 -5.55
C ARG A 119 -6.97 0.45 -5.73
N GLU A 120 -8.01 0.14 -4.95
CA GLU A 120 -9.31 0.83 -5.02
C GLU A 120 -9.21 2.30 -4.58
N LYS A 121 -8.23 2.64 -3.74
CA LYS A 121 -7.94 4.01 -3.28
C LYS A 121 -6.77 4.67 -4.00
N SER A 122 -6.36 4.12 -5.13
CA SER A 122 -5.20 4.59 -5.88
C SER A 122 -5.34 6.06 -6.30
N GLU A 123 -6.52 6.50 -6.73
CA GLU A 123 -6.75 7.89 -7.14
C GLU A 123 -6.51 8.89 -5.99
N PHE A 124 -7.02 8.59 -4.79
CA PHE A 124 -6.79 9.38 -3.58
C PHE A 124 -5.30 9.45 -3.21
N LEU A 125 -4.63 8.30 -3.23
CA LEU A 125 -3.20 8.19 -2.94
C LEU A 125 -2.35 8.96 -3.96
N LEU A 126 -2.62 8.78 -5.25
CA LEU A 126 -1.91 9.41 -6.36
C LEU A 126 -2.08 10.93 -6.36
N THR A 127 -3.28 11.44 -6.07
CA THR A 127 -3.57 12.88 -5.97
C THR A 127 -2.79 13.54 -4.82
N SER A 128 -2.44 12.76 -3.81
CA SER A 128 -1.70 13.24 -2.64
C SER A 128 -0.18 13.27 -2.83
N VAL A 129 0.35 12.59 -3.84
CA VAL A 129 1.81 12.47 -4.09
C VAL A 129 2.50 13.83 -4.27
N PRO A 130 2.00 14.78 -5.08
CA PRO A 130 2.63 16.10 -5.21
C PRO A 130 2.69 16.84 -3.87
N GLY A 131 1.67 16.67 -3.02
CA GLY A 131 1.66 17.24 -1.67
C GLY A 131 2.80 16.70 -0.79
N LEU A 132 3.05 15.38 -0.86
CA LEU A 132 4.14 14.72 -0.13
C LEU A 132 5.52 15.13 -0.65
N ILE A 133 5.67 15.34 -1.96
CA ILE A 133 6.92 15.84 -2.56
C ILE A 133 7.19 17.28 -2.10
N ASN A 134 6.17 18.14 -2.15
CA ASN A 134 6.28 19.55 -1.78
C ASN A 134 6.53 19.76 -0.28
N SER A 135 5.97 18.91 0.58
CA SER A 135 6.24 18.94 2.02
C SER A 135 7.58 18.29 2.40
N ASN A 136 8.30 17.70 1.43
CA ASN A 136 9.50 16.90 1.65
C ASN A 136 9.26 15.76 2.67
N ASP A 137 8.05 15.20 2.69
CA ASP A 137 7.72 14.01 3.49
C ASP A 137 8.18 12.73 2.77
N VAL A 138 9.49 12.53 2.81
CA VAL A 138 10.21 11.38 2.25
C VAL A 138 9.72 10.06 2.85
N THR A 139 9.25 10.07 4.11
CA THR A 139 8.83 8.83 4.80
C THR A 139 7.51 8.33 4.26
N SER A 140 6.51 9.21 4.16
CA SER A 140 5.20 8.84 3.59
C SER A 140 5.32 8.57 2.10
N LEU A 141 6.15 9.33 1.38
CA LEU A 141 6.40 9.09 -0.05
C LEU A 141 7.02 7.71 -0.30
N LYS A 142 7.98 7.28 0.54
CA LYS A 142 8.56 5.93 0.50
C LYS A 142 7.50 4.85 0.74
N LYS A 143 6.68 5.00 1.78
CA LYS A 143 5.59 4.05 2.08
C LYS A 143 4.60 3.94 0.91
N ALA A 144 4.21 5.06 0.33
CA ALA A 144 3.33 5.07 -0.84
C ALA A 144 3.95 4.30 -2.01
N PHE A 145 5.21 4.56 -2.32
CA PHE A 145 5.95 3.86 -3.37
C PHE A 145 6.04 2.35 -3.11
N ASP A 146 6.42 1.94 -1.89
CA ASP A 146 6.53 0.53 -1.52
C ASP A 146 5.18 -0.20 -1.66
N LEU A 147 4.07 0.45 -1.28
CA LEU A 147 2.72 -0.10 -1.43
C LEU A 147 2.31 -0.23 -2.91
N PHE A 148 2.63 0.74 -3.76
CA PHE A 148 2.35 0.65 -5.20
C PHE A 148 3.22 -0.40 -5.90
N MET A 149 4.48 -0.56 -5.49
CA MET A 149 5.37 -1.60 -5.97
C MET A 149 4.83 -3.00 -5.68
N ARG A 150 4.23 -3.23 -4.51
CA ARG A 150 3.63 -4.53 -4.12
C ARG A 150 2.41 -4.92 -4.97
N LEU A 151 1.76 -3.98 -5.66
CA LEU A 151 0.57 -4.26 -6.47
C LEU A 151 0.90 -4.76 -7.88
N GLU A 152 2.14 -4.58 -8.36
CA GLU A 152 2.60 -4.93 -9.72
C GLU A 152 1.61 -4.52 -10.84
N ASP A 153 0.97 -3.35 -10.71
CA ASP A 153 -0.14 -2.94 -11.58
C ASP A 153 0.06 -1.56 -12.22
N TYR A 154 -0.84 -1.18 -13.13
CA TYR A 154 -0.86 0.09 -13.87
C TYR A 154 -0.80 1.34 -12.98
N SER A 155 -1.23 1.24 -11.71
CA SER A 155 -1.11 2.33 -10.73
C SER A 155 0.33 2.79 -10.51
N MET A 156 1.32 1.89 -10.68
CA MET A 156 2.73 2.26 -10.56
C MET A 156 3.19 3.15 -11.73
N SER A 157 2.73 2.85 -12.95
CA SER A 157 3.01 3.69 -14.13
C SER A 157 2.48 5.11 -13.96
N LYS A 158 1.27 5.25 -13.38
CA LYS A 158 0.67 6.54 -13.05
C LYS A 158 1.47 7.28 -11.96
N PHE A 159 1.93 6.57 -10.93
CA PHE A 159 2.78 7.17 -9.89
C PHE A 159 4.04 7.78 -10.52
N ILE A 160 4.72 7.03 -11.39
CA ILE A 160 5.91 7.51 -12.11
C ILE A 160 5.58 8.72 -12.99
N GLU A 161 4.44 8.71 -13.69
CA GLU A 161 4.01 9.83 -14.53
C GLU A 161 3.78 11.10 -13.69
N ILE A 162 3.10 10.99 -12.55
CA ILE A 162 2.89 12.10 -11.62
C ILE A 162 4.23 12.65 -11.12
N PHE A 163 5.14 11.77 -10.72
CA PHE A 163 6.47 12.16 -10.26
C PHE A 163 7.28 12.88 -11.35
N LYS A 164 7.22 12.40 -12.60
CA LYS A 164 7.86 13.06 -13.75
C LYS A 164 7.25 14.43 -14.05
N ASN A 165 5.94 14.54 -13.99
CA ASN A 165 5.25 15.81 -14.22
C ASN A 165 5.60 16.83 -13.15
N ASP A 166 5.65 16.41 -11.88
CA ASP A 166 6.08 17.24 -10.76
C ASP A 166 7.54 17.71 -10.94
N PHE A 167 8.45 16.82 -11.34
CA PHE A 167 9.83 17.17 -11.69
C PHE A 167 9.92 18.25 -12.77
N VAL A 168 9.20 18.06 -13.88
CA VAL A 168 9.19 19.03 -14.99
C VAL A 168 8.60 20.36 -14.56
N GLN A 169 7.49 20.33 -13.82
CA GLN A 169 6.82 21.52 -13.33
C GLN A 169 7.71 22.30 -12.35
N HIS A 170 8.32 21.64 -11.38
CA HIS A 170 9.23 22.27 -10.44
C HIS A 170 10.44 22.88 -11.14
N GLY A 171 11.01 22.19 -12.14
CA GLY A 171 12.08 22.75 -12.98
C GLY A 171 11.65 24.02 -13.73
N LEU A 172 10.45 24.02 -14.32
CA LEU A 172 9.89 25.20 -14.99
C LEU A 172 9.61 26.37 -14.03
N GLU A 173 9.14 26.07 -12.82
CA GLU A 173 8.88 27.07 -11.79
C GLU A 173 10.18 27.72 -11.31
N GLU A 174 11.23 26.95 -11.06
CA GLU A 174 12.55 27.48 -10.67
C GLU A 174 13.16 28.35 -11.77
N VAL A 175 13.05 27.95 -13.04
CA VAL A 175 13.49 28.77 -14.18
C VAL A 175 12.68 30.06 -14.28
N THR A 176 11.37 30.00 -14.11
CA THR A 176 10.49 31.18 -14.14
C THR A 176 10.80 32.14 -12.99
N LYS A 177 11.04 31.63 -11.77
CA LYS A 177 11.46 32.41 -10.60
C LYS A 177 12.80 33.08 -10.86
N PHE A 178 13.77 32.34 -11.41
CA PHE A 178 15.08 32.87 -11.79
C PHE A 178 14.97 34.00 -12.83
N HIS A 179 14.16 33.81 -13.88
CA HIS A 179 13.91 34.82 -14.90
C HIS A 179 13.24 36.08 -14.31
N THR A 180 12.21 35.90 -13.49
CA THR A 180 11.48 37.02 -12.86
C THR A 180 12.37 37.80 -11.89
N ALA A 181 13.22 37.11 -11.12
CA ALA A 181 14.18 37.73 -10.22
C ALA A 181 15.26 38.52 -10.99
N ALA A 182 15.68 38.02 -12.16
CA ALA A 182 16.60 38.74 -13.04
C ALA A 182 15.96 40.00 -13.64
N VAL A 183 14.69 39.94 -14.06
CA VAL A 183 13.93 41.09 -14.58
C VAL A 183 13.69 42.16 -13.50
N LYS A 184 13.37 41.76 -12.26
CA LYS A 184 13.09 42.69 -11.16
C LYS A 184 14.32 43.40 -10.59
N LYS A 185 15.52 42.86 -10.75
CA LYS A 185 16.72 43.38 -10.09
C LYS A 185 17.56 44.35 -10.92
N GLU A 186 17.15 44.74 -12.13
CA GLU A 186 17.96 45.57 -13.05
C GLU A 186 19.46 45.18 -12.97
N ILE A 187 19.76 43.88 -13.03
CA ILE A 187 21.16 43.45 -12.93
C ILE A 187 21.79 43.83 -14.26
N GLU A 188 22.47 44.96 -14.24
CA GLU A 188 23.47 45.40 -15.18
C GLU A 188 24.22 44.19 -15.75
N GLY A 189 23.94 43.90 -17.02
CA GLY A 189 24.83 43.13 -17.88
C GLY A 189 25.08 41.68 -17.46
N LYS A 190 24.32 40.78 -18.11
CA LYS A 190 24.58 39.34 -18.27
C LYS A 190 24.10 38.48 -17.10
N MET A 191 22.85 38.06 -17.24
CA MET A 191 22.39 36.72 -16.88
C MET A 191 23.50 35.70 -17.22
N LEU A 192 24.28 35.28 -16.23
CA LEU A 192 25.35 34.30 -16.46
C LEU A 192 24.70 32.93 -16.66
N PRO A 193 24.96 32.24 -17.78
CA PRO A 193 24.49 30.87 -18.01
C PRO A 193 24.79 29.94 -16.84
N ILE A 194 25.85 30.23 -16.08
CA ILE A 194 26.25 29.46 -14.89
C ILE A 194 25.19 29.43 -13.78
N HIS A 195 24.46 30.54 -13.54
CA HIS A 195 23.44 30.59 -12.47
C HIS A 195 22.15 29.89 -12.89
N TYR A 196 21.83 29.93 -14.18
CA TYR A 196 20.75 29.14 -14.76
C TYR A 196 21.03 27.64 -14.61
N VAL A 197 22.23 27.21 -15.02
CA VAL A 197 22.68 25.82 -14.87
C VAL A 197 22.71 25.39 -13.41
N ASP A 198 23.24 26.22 -12.50
CA ASP A 198 23.28 25.92 -11.06
C ASP A 198 21.88 25.73 -10.46
N THR A 199 20.90 26.53 -10.88
CA THR A 199 19.49 26.39 -10.45
C THR A 199 18.91 25.04 -10.90
N LEU A 200 19.15 24.65 -12.14
CA LEU A 200 18.71 23.35 -12.67
C LEU A 200 19.42 22.18 -11.97
N VAL A 201 20.73 22.28 -11.74
CA VAL A 201 21.51 21.25 -11.05
C VAL A 201 20.99 21.04 -9.62
N LYS A 202 20.63 22.11 -8.91
CA LYS A 202 20.01 22.02 -7.58
C LYS A 202 18.66 21.30 -7.62
N ALA A 203 17.81 21.60 -8.60
CA ALA A 203 16.55 20.89 -8.80
C ALA A 203 16.79 19.40 -9.10
N CYS A 204 17.73 19.07 -9.99
CA CYS A 204 18.09 17.67 -10.26
C CYS A 204 18.57 16.93 -9.00
N HIS A 205 19.49 17.52 -8.24
CA HIS A 205 19.98 16.91 -7.00
C HIS A 205 18.89 16.71 -5.94
N TYR A 206 17.89 17.59 -5.90
CA TYR A 206 16.73 17.41 -5.02
C TYR A 206 15.96 16.12 -5.34
N TYR A 207 15.65 15.88 -6.61
CA TYR A 207 14.94 14.66 -7.03
C TYR A 207 15.83 13.42 -7.00
N ASP A 208 17.13 13.53 -7.32
CA ASP A 208 18.09 12.42 -7.15
C ASP A 208 18.14 11.94 -5.69
N ARG A 209 18.07 12.88 -4.74
CA ARG A 209 17.99 12.54 -3.31
C ARG A 209 16.69 11.79 -2.99
N ILE A 210 15.56 12.21 -3.56
CA ILE A 210 14.28 11.52 -3.37
C ILE A 210 14.34 10.11 -3.96
N ILE A 211 14.84 9.95 -5.19
CA ILE A 211 14.94 8.65 -5.85
C ILE A 211 15.84 7.69 -5.06
N SER A 212 17.00 8.17 -4.61
CA SER A 212 17.93 7.35 -3.82
C SER A 212 17.40 6.98 -2.44
N THR A 213 16.66 7.89 -1.78
CA THR A 213 16.22 7.69 -0.39
C THR A 213 14.86 6.98 -0.31
N CYS A 214 13.89 7.41 -1.12
CA CYS A 214 12.53 6.87 -1.14
C CYS A 214 12.45 5.62 -1.99
N PHE A 215 12.99 5.67 -3.21
CA PHE A 215 12.74 4.64 -4.23
C PHE A 215 13.89 3.63 -4.33
N ASN A 216 14.92 3.72 -3.48
CA ASN A 216 16.09 2.83 -3.48
C ASN A 216 16.76 2.70 -4.88
N ASN A 217 16.73 3.76 -5.69
CA ASN A 217 17.22 3.80 -7.09
C ASN A 217 16.45 2.92 -8.09
N HIS A 218 15.18 2.62 -7.81
CA HIS A 218 14.24 2.05 -8.79
C HIS A 218 13.67 3.09 -9.78
#